data_AF-A0A3S0XHY6-F1
#
_entry.id   AF-A0A3S0XHY6-F1
#
_cell.length_a   1.000
_cell.length_b   1.000
_cell.length_c   1.000
_cell.angle_alpha   90.00
_cell.angle_beta   90.00
_cell.angle_gamma   90.00
#
_symmetry.space_group_name_H-M   'P 1'
#
loop_
_entity.id
_entity.type
_entity.pdbx_description
1 polymer ?
#
loop_
_entity_poly.entity_id
_entity_poly.type
_entity_poly.pdbx_seq_one_letter_code
_entity_poly.pdbx_strand_id
1 'polypeptide(L)'
;MAFLKRMILILLFPIGSVNSAHYLTTSEIKTLLSGHSSVFFGNHGGVKFTGYGCWNKNGSIYGYTYILGKKRNWTGTWYIKNNQYCRTLNAYGKSQFRCLRVQQINTNTIRFIKSDGSISSTSKLQ
;
A
#
# COMPACT_ATOMS: atom_id res chain seq x y z
N MET A 1 23.27 -59.01 22.51
CA MET A 1 23.51 -57.83 21.65
C MET A 1 22.16 -57.32 21.16
N ALA A 2 21.61 -56.28 21.80
CA ALA A 2 20.28 -55.74 21.45
C ALA A 2 20.45 -54.33 20.86
N PHE A 3 20.01 -54.20 19.61
CA PHE A 3 19.93 -52.96 18.83
C PHE A 3 18.94 -51.98 19.46
N LEU A 4 19.40 -50.82 19.91
CA LEU A 4 18.52 -49.70 20.26
C LEU A 4 18.51 -48.70 19.08
N LYS A 5 17.58 -48.90 18.14
CA LYS A 5 17.27 -47.94 17.07
C LYS A 5 16.62 -46.69 17.70
N ARG A 6 17.40 -45.63 17.94
CA ARG A 6 16.86 -44.30 18.26
C ARG A 6 16.31 -43.66 16.98
N MET A 7 15.00 -43.72 16.78
CA MET A 7 14.28 -42.85 15.86
C MET A 7 14.35 -41.42 16.40
N ILE A 8 15.13 -40.57 15.72
CA ILE A 8 15.07 -39.12 15.92
C ILE A 8 13.87 -38.64 15.08
N LEU A 9 12.74 -38.46 15.73
CA LEU A 9 11.58 -37.79 15.16
C LEU A 9 11.89 -36.29 15.08
N ILE A 10 12.44 -35.86 13.94
CA ILE A 10 12.63 -34.44 13.67
C ILE A 10 11.24 -33.83 13.44
N LEU A 11 10.73 -33.12 14.46
CA LEU A 11 9.57 -32.26 14.36
C LEU A 11 9.87 -31.15 13.35
N LEU A 12 9.40 -31.34 12.11
CA LEU A 12 9.26 -30.30 11.10
C LEU A 12 8.20 -29.32 11.59
N PHE A 13 8.62 -28.31 12.35
CA PHE A 13 7.79 -27.13 12.57
C PHE A 13 7.55 -26.48 11.21
N PRO A 14 6.29 -26.29 10.78
CA PRO A 14 6.01 -25.52 9.57
C PRO A 14 6.51 -24.11 9.82
N ILE A 15 7.61 -23.76 9.16
CA ILE A 15 8.14 -22.40 9.09
C ILE A 15 7.00 -21.59 8.46
N GLY A 16 6.38 -20.73 9.29
CA GLY A 16 5.17 -19.99 8.93
C GLY A 16 5.30 -19.37 7.55
N SER A 17 4.26 -19.55 6.73
CA SER A 17 4.18 -19.01 5.38
C SER A 17 4.49 -17.51 5.42
N VAL A 18 5.68 -17.13 4.97
CA VAL A 18 6.00 -15.74 4.70
C VAL A 18 5.08 -15.37 3.55
N ASN A 19 3.97 -14.68 3.83
CA ASN A 19 3.07 -14.19 2.80
C ASN A 19 3.91 -13.33 1.85
N SER A 20 4.27 -13.90 0.71
CA SER A 20 5.09 -13.22 -0.29
C SER A 20 4.34 -11.96 -0.73
N ALA A 21 5.09 -10.88 -0.89
CA ALA A 21 4.51 -9.61 -1.29
C ALA A 21 3.84 -9.74 -2.66
N HIS A 22 2.51 -9.70 -2.70
CA HIS A 22 1.74 -9.95 -3.92
C HIS A 22 1.07 -8.67 -4.42
N TYR A 23 0.85 -8.62 -5.73
CA TYR A 23 0.13 -7.51 -6.36
C TYR A 23 -1.36 -7.74 -6.25
N LEU A 24 -2.08 -6.68 -5.87
CA LEU A 24 -3.52 -6.74 -5.66
C LEU A 24 -4.28 -6.65 -6.99
N THR A 25 -5.37 -7.41 -7.05
CA THR A 25 -6.39 -7.36 -8.09
C THR A 25 -7.34 -6.18 -7.90
N THR A 26 -8.18 -5.93 -8.91
CA THR A 26 -9.17 -4.85 -8.88
C THR A 26 -10.13 -4.96 -7.69
N SER A 27 -10.62 -6.16 -7.38
CA SER A 27 -11.53 -6.39 -6.25
C SER A 27 -10.82 -6.15 -4.91
N GLU A 28 -9.60 -6.64 -4.75
CA GLU A 28 -8.81 -6.46 -3.52
C GLU A 28 -8.49 -5.00 -3.25
N ILE A 29 -8.05 -4.24 -4.27
CA ILE A 29 -7.82 -2.79 -4.13
C ILE A 29 -9.11 -2.08 -3.72
N LYS A 30 -10.26 -2.46 -4.31
CA LYS A 30 -11.56 -1.85 -4.02
C LYS A 30 -11.96 -2.10 -2.58
N THR A 31 -11.86 -3.34 -2.11
CA THR A 31 -12.16 -3.71 -0.72
C THR A 31 -11.26 -2.96 0.27
N LEU A 32 -9.98 -2.84 -0.06
CA LEU A 32 -8.97 -2.29 0.83
C LEU A 32 -9.06 -0.77 0.97
N LEU A 33 -9.41 -0.05 -0.11
CA LEU A 33 -9.44 1.41 -0.09
C LEU A 33 -10.84 1.99 0.08
N SER A 34 -11.88 1.39 -0.50
CA SER A 34 -13.20 2.03 -0.58
C SER A 34 -13.84 2.22 0.80
N GLY A 35 -14.06 3.47 1.19
CA GLY A 35 -14.60 3.84 2.49
C GLY A 35 -13.58 3.86 3.63
N HIS A 36 -12.28 3.71 3.33
CA HIS A 36 -11.22 3.61 4.33
C HIS A 36 -10.31 4.84 4.31
N SER A 37 -9.54 4.97 5.38
CA SER A 37 -8.49 5.96 5.54
C SER A 37 -7.17 5.30 5.90
N SER A 38 -6.06 5.96 5.58
CA SER A 38 -4.74 5.42 5.89
C SER A 38 -3.70 6.52 6.03
N VAL A 39 -2.75 6.28 6.94
CA VAL A 39 -1.50 7.02 7.01
C VAL A 39 -0.52 6.44 6.00
N PHE A 40 0.14 7.31 5.24
CA PHE A 40 1.13 6.91 4.25
C PHE A 40 2.44 7.69 4.38
N PHE A 41 3.50 7.12 3.83
CA PHE A 41 4.83 7.71 3.78
C PHE A 41 5.45 7.50 2.40
N GLY A 42 6.31 8.42 1.98
CA GLY A 42 6.95 8.36 0.68
C GLY A 42 8.13 9.31 0.56
N ASN A 43 8.64 9.44 -0.67
CA ASN A 43 9.71 10.35 -1.01
C ASN A 43 9.35 11.10 -2.29
N HIS A 44 9.57 12.42 -2.31
CA HIS A 44 9.41 13.27 -3.48
C HIS A 44 10.67 14.14 -3.64
N GLY A 45 11.43 13.93 -4.72
CA GLY A 45 12.64 14.71 -5.00
C GLY A 45 13.71 14.60 -3.91
N GLY A 46 13.87 13.42 -3.30
CA GLY A 46 14.79 13.18 -2.18
C GLY A 46 14.19 13.49 -0.81
N VAL A 47 13.08 14.23 -0.75
CA VAL A 47 12.45 14.65 0.51
C VAL A 47 11.43 13.60 0.97
N LYS A 48 11.66 13.04 2.17
CA LYS A 48 10.69 12.16 2.84
C LYS A 48 9.44 12.94 3.26
N PHE A 49 8.29 12.31 3.15
CA PHE A 49 7.03 12.88 3.58
C PHE A 49 6.16 11.83 4.27
N THR A 50 5.28 12.30 5.15
CA THR A 50 4.18 11.53 5.74
C THR A 50 2.86 12.17 5.36
N GLY A 51 1.77 11.42 5.35
CA GLY A 51 0.47 11.96 5.01
C GLY A 51 -0.66 11.07 5.48
N TYR A 52 -1.86 11.56 5.26
CA TYR A 52 -3.12 10.88 5.56
C TYR A 52 -4.03 11.04 4.37
N GLY A 53 -4.74 9.98 4.01
CA GLY A 53 -5.71 9.97 2.92
C GLY A 53 -6.99 9.25 3.30
N CYS A 54 -8.11 9.73 2.79
CA CYS A 54 -9.43 9.10 2.85
C CYS A 54 -9.90 8.79 1.42
N TRP A 55 -10.40 7.59 1.20
CA TRP A 55 -10.94 7.12 -0.07
C TRP A 55 -12.45 6.91 0.07
N ASN A 56 -13.25 7.86 -0.37
CA ASN A 56 -14.70 7.75 -0.28
C ASN A 56 -15.24 6.77 -1.34
N LYS A 57 -16.34 6.07 -1.00
CA LYS A 57 -17.00 5.09 -1.89
C LYS A 57 -17.51 5.70 -3.20
N ASN A 58 -17.78 7.01 -3.22
CA ASN A 58 -18.22 7.76 -4.41
C ASN A 58 -17.07 8.12 -5.37
N GLY A 59 -15.85 7.64 -5.14
CA GLY A 59 -14.70 7.95 -5.99
C GLY A 59 -14.01 9.27 -5.67
N SER A 60 -14.42 10.00 -4.62
CA SER A 60 -13.65 11.16 -4.13
C SER A 60 -12.54 10.73 -3.16
N ILE A 61 -11.42 11.45 -3.18
CA ILE A 61 -10.33 11.31 -2.22
C ILE A 61 -9.92 12.66 -1.67
N TYR A 62 -9.50 12.68 -0.42
CA TYR A 62 -8.96 13.88 0.21
C TYR A 62 -7.94 13.49 1.29
N GLY A 63 -7.12 14.46 1.67
CA GLY A 63 -6.13 14.23 2.68
C GLY A 63 -5.13 15.36 2.81
N TYR A 64 -4.01 15.05 3.44
CA TYR A 64 -2.91 15.97 3.58
C TYR A 64 -1.56 15.25 3.59
N THR A 65 -0.52 16.01 3.32
CA THR A 65 0.88 15.55 3.42
C THR A 65 1.69 16.55 4.24
N TYR A 66 2.56 16.06 5.12
CA TYR A 66 3.62 16.82 5.76
C TYR A 66 4.90 16.70 4.92
N ILE A 67 5.30 17.80 4.29
CA ILE A 67 6.55 17.90 3.53
C ILE A 67 7.36 19.03 4.16
N LEU A 68 8.60 18.73 4.59
CA LEU A 68 9.46 19.69 5.30
C LEU A 68 8.74 20.37 6.48
N GLY A 69 8.01 19.59 7.28
CA GLY A 69 7.26 20.06 8.45
C GLY A 69 5.97 20.83 8.14
N LYS A 70 5.67 21.15 6.88
CA LYS A 70 4.47 21.91 6.50
C LYS A 70 3.34 20.96 6.10
N LYS A 71 2.15 21.13 6.72
CA LYS A 71 0.91 20.43 6.34
C LYS A 71 0.35 21.00 5.05
N ARG A 72 0.00 20.11 4.12
CA ARG A 72 -0.42 20.47 2.77
C ARG A 72 -1.62 19.63 2.36
N ASN A 73 -2.78 20.27 2.28
CA ASN A 73 -4.03 19.59 1.95
C ASN A 73 -4.13 19.34 0.45
N TRP A 74 -4.82 18.27 0.08
CA TRP A 74 -5.12 17.92 -1.29
C TRP A 74 -6.47 17.21 -1.36
N THR A 75 -7.12 17.33 -2.52
CA THR A 75 -8.38 16.64 -2.83
C THR A 75 -8.26 15.98 -4.20
N GLY A 76 -9.25 15.21 -4.61
CA GLY A 76 -9.17 14.53 -5.88
C GLY A 76 -10.24 13.49 -6.12
N THR A 77 -10.00 12.71 -7.16
CA THR A 77 -10.83 11.55 -7.51
C THR A 77 -9.96 10.31 -7.64
N TRP A 78 -10.59 9.14 -7.49
CA TRP A 78 -9.94 7.85 -7.66
C TRP A 78 -10.89 6.82 -8.26
N TYR A 79 -10.29 5.84 -8.92
CA TYR A 79 -10.95 4.67 -9.46
C TYR A 79 -9.92 3.54 -9.63
N ILE A 80 -10.39 2.37 -10.04
CA ILE A 80 -9.52 1.21 -10.29
C ILE A 80 -9.73 0.78 -11.74
N LYS A 81 -8.63 0.59 -12.47
CA LYS A 81 -8.64 0.10 -13.85
C LYS A 81 -7.48 -0.85 -14.05
N ASN A 82 -7.73 -2.02 -14.63
CA ASN A 82 -6.70 -3.01 -14.97
C ASN A 82 -5.76 -3.35 -13.79
N ASN A 83 -6.32 -3.64 -12.60
CA ASN A 83 -5.57 -3.92 -11.36
C ASN A 83 -4.63 -2.78 -10.92
N GLN A 84 -4.96 -1.54 -11.27
CA GLN A 84 -4.23 -0.35 -10.84
C GLN A 84 -5.16 0.63 -10.14
N TYR A 85 -4.63 1.23 -9.07
CA TYR A 85 -5.22 2.39 -8.42
C TYR A 85 -4.91 3.64 -9.22
N CYS A 86 -5.93 4.23 -9.85
CA CYS A 86 -5.81 5.47 -10.60
C CYS A 86 -6.40 6.63 -9.79
N ARG A 87 -5.75 7.78 -9.82
CA ARG A 87 -6.20 8.98 -9.13
C ARG A 87 -5.82 10.24 -9.85
N THR A 88 -6.62 11.28 -9.63
CA THR A 88 -6.27 12.67 -9.91
C THR A 88 -6.18 13.40 -8.59
N LEU A 89 -5.03 14.00 -8.27
CA LEU A 89 -4.85 14.87 -7.11
C LEU A 89 -4.81 16.33 -7.52
N ASN A 90 -5.59 17.15 -6.83
CA ASN A 90 -5.56 18.60 -6.92
C ASN A 90 -4.84 19.14 -5.68
N ALA A 91 -3.66 19.72 -5.89
CA ALA A 91 -2.83 20.32 -4.85
C ALA A 91 -2.08 21.52 -5.43
N TYR A 92 -2.03 22.63 -4.68
CA TYR A 92 -1.28 23.83 -5.08
C TYR A 92 -1.66 24.41 -6.45
N GLY A 93 -2.94 24.39 -6.81
CA GLY A 93 -3.41 24.84 -8.13
C GLY A 93 -2.96 23.94 -9.29
N LYS A 94 -2.39 22.76 -9.00
CA LYS A 94 -2.00 21.77 -10.00
C LYS A 94 -2.84 20.52 -9.85
N SER A 95 -3.20 19.94 -11.00
CA SER A 95 -3.85 18.64 -11.08
C SER A 95 -2.85 17.59 -11.55
N GLN A 96 -2.82 16.43 -10.89
CA GLN A 96 -1.89 15.35 -11.20
C GLN A 96 -2.61 14.02 -11.30
N PHE A 97 -2.69 13.49 -12.52
CA PHE A 97 -3.20 12.14 -12.78
C PHE A 97 -2.09 11.10 -12.68
N ARG A 98 -2.34 9.98 -11.99
CA ARG A 98 -1.44 8.82 -11.92
C ARG A 98 -2.21 7.51 -11.74
N CYS A 99 -1.74 6.44 -12.38
CA CYS A 99 -2.12 5.06 -12.05
C CYS A 99 -0.93 4.34 -11.40
N LEU A 100 -1.23 3.57 -10.35
CA LEU A 100 -0.25 2.90 -9.51
C LEU A 100 -0.66 1.45 -9.33
N ARG A 101 0.31 0.52 -9.44
CA ARG A 101 0.09 -0.85 -8.97
C ARG A 101 0.06 -0.85 -7.45
N VAL A 102 -0.75 -1.72 -6.86
CA VAL A 102 -0.80 -1.88 -5.41
C VAL A 102 -0.23 -3.24 -5.05
N GLN A 103 0.71 -3.26 -4.12
CA GLN A 103 1.32 -4.49 -3.60
C GLN A 103 1.06 -4.58 -2.11
N GLN A 104 0.52 -5.70 -1.65
CA GLN A 104 0.37 -5.97 -0.23
C GLN A 104 1.64 -6.63 0.29
N ILE A 105 2.22 -6.04 1.33
CA ILE A 105 3.45 -6.50 1.98
C ILE A 105 3.13 -7.35 3.20
N ASN A 106 2.07 -6.99 3.93
CA ASN A 106 1.48 -7.76 5.01
C ASN A 106 0.03 -7.31 5.22
N THR A 107 -0.64 -7.82 6.26
CA THR A 107 -2.05 -7.54 6.57
C THR A 107 -2.35 -6.04 6.64
N ASN A 108 -1.45 -5.22 7.17
CA ASN A 108 -1.71 -3.80 7.42
C ASN A 108 -0.86 -2.85 6.56
N THR A 109 -0.04 -3.37 5.64
CA THR A 109 0.91 -2.55 4.88
C THR A 109 0.81 -2.82 3.39
N ILE A 110 0.54 -1.76 2.63
CA ILE A 110 0.53 -1.78 1.16
C ILE A 110 1.52 -0.77 0.58
N ARG A 111 2.01 -1.04 -0.63
CA ARG A 111 2.81 -0.12 -1.43
C ARG A 111 2.04 0.28 -2.68
N PHE A 112 2.09 1.58 -2.99
CA PHE A 112 1.69 2.11 -4.28
C PHE A 112 2.94 2.27 -5.15
N ILE A 113 2.97 1.57 -6.28
CA ILE A 113 4.15 1.41 -7.15
C ILE A 113 3.86 2.08 -8.50
N LYS A 114 4.81 2.89 -8.99
CA LYS A 114 4.72 3.59 -10.27
C LYS A 114 5.01 2.65 -11.44
N SER A 115 4.77 3.12 -12.67
CA SER A 115 5.07 2.37 -13.89
C SER A 115 6.55 2.03 -14.07
N ASP A 116 7.45 2.86 -13.53
CA ASP A 116 8.90 2.65 -13.54
C ASP A 116 9.39 1.66 -12.46
N GLY A 117 8.47 1.05 -11.69
CA GLY A 117 8.78 0.13 -10.59
C GLY A 117 9.17 0.81 -9.27
N SER A 118 9.38 2.13 -9.26
CA SER A 118 9.68 2.87 -8.04
C SER A 118 8.45 2.99 -7.13
N ILE A 119 8.69 3.04 -5.82
CA ILE A 119 7.61 3.20 -4.83
C ILE A 119 7.16 4.66 -4.83
N SER A 120 5.86 4.89 -5.04
CA SER A 120 5.23 6.21 -4.85
C SER A 120 5.00 6.49 -3.36
N SER A 121 4.42 5.53 -2.66
CA SER A 121 4.18 5.61 -1.21
C SER A 121 3.94 4.23 -0.63
N THR A 122 4.14 4.10 0.68
CA THR A 122 3.71 2.95 1.47
C THR A 122 2.66 3.43 2.46
N SER A 123 1.59 2.66 2.63
CA SER A 123 0.46 3.03 3.48
C SER A 123 0.25 1.97 4.55
N LYS A 124 0.01 2.42 5.78
CA LYS A 124 -0.39 1.60 6.92
C LYS A 124 -1.89 1.74 7.10
N LEU A 125 -2.60 0.65 6.86
CA LEU A 125 -4.03 0.56 7.08
C LEU A 125 -4.28 0.55 8.59
N GLN A 126 -5.17 1.42 9.05
CA GLN A 126 -5.62 1.51 10.44
C GLN A 126 -7.06 1.01 10.52
#